data_AF-A0A0D0V9R3-F1
#
_entry.id   AF-A0A0D0V9R3-F1
#
_cell.length_a   1.000
_cell.length_b   1.000
_cell.length_c   1.000
_cell.angle_alpha   90.00
_cell.angle_beta   90.00
_cell.angle_gamma   90.00
#
_symmetry.space_group_name_H-M   'P 1'
#
loop_
_entity.id
_entity.type
_entity.pdbx_description
1 polymer ?
#
loop_
_entity_poly.entity_id
_entity_poly.type
_entity_poly.pdbx_seq_one_letter_code
_entity_poly.pdbx_strand_id
1 'polypeptide(L)'
;MDEPSIRVFWPMTGVDTSAGRVIGWRSRDTLCVVGIVQDWLWDKARTAMSEEEDLVGLGTVGRAEMDATKSTDVNDKQFTFWVNKERIPHSCSKPAVLVLYKPPDSSRLQYLTSSPSPDLNLPALDGHDPRFQLTIENDQLSYVIGLINKARHVQRLLRSLQIERAAEGKKKRKKQGSLSSTSGFLFPFDDCAQATNFLFSLSIPCLGSLRTHSSSADQLCIRLEQSIRGPVRYLTTRNHGGINDRAATYNAFWNTVWLVLNDLILGYAAHNLIRQYSEWLSTTISTFFSWLNDWPVGLKLNTPLSQFFCSTFAFLIRRWGDYVTPSLHSLLSRLIYLLSIFSLMGLTTLLAIAHDIINLLTLHMFFGYKIMRAVCGWQIDSLGGLWNLFRGKRWNVLRQRMDSYEYDIDQLFLGTLLFTVSAFLFPTVLSYTTLFCLTRGIIFIASGIFEVIRQGMNKFPLYELVIWVKEPSRVPAGLGFTVQTLTMDDKGKEIDGKFIMRRALVLKSTPKPLSDVLFHQ
;
A
#
# COMPACT_ATOMS: atom_id res chain seq x y z
N MET A 1 -48.83 13.90 -9.80
CA MET A 1 -47.62 14.75 -9.81
C MET A 1 -46.85 14.36 -8.58
N ASP A 2 -45.81 13.56 -8.73
CA ASP A 2 -45.04 13.04 -7.61
C ASP A 2 -44.20 14.18 -7.02
N GLU A 3 -44.58 14.67 -5.84
CA GLU A 3 -43.74 15.62 -5.10
C GLU A 3 -42.36 14.99 -4.86
N PRO A 4 -41.25 15.76 -5.03
CA PRO A 4 -39.91 15.23 -4.78
C PRO A 4 -39.81 14.85 -3.30
N SER A 5 -39.76 13.54 -3.03
CA SER A 5 -39.61 13.01 -1.67
C SER A 5 -38.26 13.42 -1.11
N ILE A 6 -38.26 14.14 0.00
CA ILE A 6 -37.03 14.66 0.62
C ILE A 6 -36.30 13.53 1.34
N ARG A 7 -34.99 13.46 1.22
CA ARG A 7 -34.17 12.40 1.81
C ARG A 7 -33.64 12.85 3.17
N VAL A 8 -33.94 12.10 4.22
CA VAL A 8 -33.55 12.45 5.59
C VAL A 8 -32.56 11.41 6.12
N PHE A 9 -31.30 11.80 6.22
CA PHE A 9 -30.25 11.02 6.90
C PHE A 9 -30.32 11.31 8.40
N TRP A 10 -30.71 10.31 9.18
CA TRP A 10 -30.93 10.42 10.63
C TRP A 10 -29.93 9.56 11.43
N PRO A 11 -29.33 10.10 12.49
CA PRO A 11 -28.33 9.38 13.28
C PRO A 11 -29.00 8.43 14.27
N MET A 12 -28.58 7.16 14.28
CA MET A 12 -29.08 6.15 15.23
C MET A 12 -28.55 6.34 16.66
N THR A 13 -27.44 7.06 16.84
CA THR A 13 -26.78 7.23 18.13
C THR A 13 -26.33 8.67 18.32
N GLY A 14 -26.25 9.15 19.57
CA GLY A 14 -25.77 10.50 19.88
C GLY A 14 -26.84 11.59 19.91
N VAL A 15 -28.12 11.20 19.82
CA VAL A 15 -29.27 12.09 20.06
C VAL A 15 -29.60 12.03 21.54
N ASP A 16 -29.38 13.13 22.28
CA ASP A 16 -29.50 13.13 23.76
C ASP A 16 -30.88 13.59 24.25
N THR A 17 -31.63 14.32 23.43
CA THR A 17 -32.96 14.85 23.78
C THR A 17 -34.04 14.34 22.82
N SER A 18 -35.26 14.21 23.31
CA SER A 18 -36.40 13.70 22.54
C SER A 18 -37.34 14.78 22.02
N ALA A 19 -37.17 16.03 22.48
CA ALA A 19 -37.90 17.20 22.01
C ALA A 19 -36.97 18.42 21.97
N GLY A 20 -37.09 19.22 20.91
CA GLY A 20 -36.24 20.39 20.69
C GLY A 20 -36.03 20.72 19.23
N ARG A 21 -34.99 21.49 18.95
CA ARG A 21 -34.61 21.92 17.62
C ARG A 21 -33.75 20.85 16.94
N VAL A 22 -34.11 20.49 15.72
CA VAL A 22 -33.36 19.53 14.90
C VAL A 22 -32.25 20.27 14.16
N ILE A 23 -31.02 19.85 14.41
CA ILE A 23 -29.82 20.45 13.82
C ILE A 23 -29.29 19.53 12.74
N GLY A 24 -28.89 20.11 11.62
CA GLY A 24 -28.30 19.38 10.53
C GLY A 24 -27.88 20.29 9.38
N TRP A 25 -27.41 19.66 8.32
CA TRP A 25 -27.12 20.32 7.05
C TRP A 25 -28.26 20.10 6.07
N ARG A 26 -28.57 21.13 5.29
CA ARG A 26 -29.56 21.07 4.21
C ARG A 26 -28.85 21.28 2.88
N SER A 27 -28.94 20.29 1.98
CA SER A 27 -28.40 20.37 0.63
C SER A 27 -29.45 19.91 -0.37
N ARG A 28 -29.96 20.83 -1.21
CA ARG A 28 -31.03 20.58 -2.20
C ARG A 28 -32.20 19.79 -1.56
N ASP A 29 -32.38 18.53 -1.97
CA ASP A 29 -33.44 17.63 -1.54
C ASP A 29 -33.00 16.64 -0.45
N THR A 30 -31.82 16.85 0.16
CA THR A 30 -31.26 16.00 1.21
C THR A 30 -31.03 16.77 2.51
N LEU A 31 -31.46 16.17 3.61
CA LEU A 31 -31.30 16.64 4.98
C LEU A 31 -30.38 15.68 5.73
N CYS A 32 -29.23 16.15 6.20
CA CYS A 32 -28.32 15.38 7.05
C CYS A 32 -28.46 15.85 8.50
N VAL A 33 -29.24 15.12 9.29
CA VAL A 33 -29.52 15.44 10.69
C VAL A 33 -28.37 14.98 11.58
N VAL A 34 -27.91 15.83 12.49
CA VAL A 34 -26.83 15.51 13.44
C VAL A 34 -27.38 15.14 14.81
N GLY A 35 -28.47 15.77 15.23
CA GLY A 35 -29.12 15.49 16.50
C GLY A 35 -30.19 16.51 16.87
N ILE A 36 -30.80 16.30 18.04
CA ILE A 36 -31.83 17.16 18.62
C ILE A 36 -31.22 17.89 19.82
N VAL A 37 -31.39 19.20 19.87
CA VAL A 37 -30.84 20.08 20.90
C VAL A 37 -31.90 21.06 21.40
N GLN A 38 -31.83 21.43 22.67
CA GLN A 38 -32.71 22.44 23.27
C GLN A 38 -32.37 23.85 22.76
N ASP A 39 -33.37 24.72 22.63
CA ASP A 39 -33.22 26.05 22.00
C ASP A 39 -32.08 26.89 22.63
N TRP A 40 -31.95 26.89 23.96
CA TRP A 40 -30.90 27.64 24.67
C TRP A 40 -29.48 27.12 24.41
N LEU A 41 -29.31 25.80 24.22
CA LEU A 41 -27.99 25.20 23.99
C LEU A 41 -27.52 25.51 22.57
N TRP A 42 -28.47 25.57 21.62
CA TRP A 42 -28.18 25.86 20.23
C TRP A 42 -27.61 27.26 20.03
N ASP A 43 -28.11 28.28 20.73
CA ASP A 43 -27.58 29.64 20.57
C ASP A 43 -26.13 29.77 21.06
N LYS A 44 -25.76 29.09 22.17
CA LYS A 44 -24.37 29.02 22.65
C LYS A 44 -23.48 28.22 21.69
N ALA A 45 -24.00 27.11 21.19
CA ALA A 45 -23.26 26.22 20.30
C ALA A 45 -23.03 26.85 18.91
N ARG A 46 -23.98 27.64 18.42
CA ARG A 46 -23.86 28.39 17.16
C ARG A 46 -22.67 29.36 17.20
N THR A 47 -22.48 30.08 18.31
CA THR A 47 -21.35 30.99 18.48
C THR A 47 -20.02 30.25 18.49
N ALA A 48 -19.93 29.13 19.22
CA ALA A 48 -18.70 28.33 19.30
C ALA A 48 -18.35 27.64 17.96
N MET A 49 -19.36 27.23 17.18
CA MET A 49 -19.16 26.55 15.90
C MET A 49 -18.93 27.51 14.72
N SER A 50 -19.27 28.80 14.86
CA SER A 50 -19.02 29.81 13.82
C SER A 50 -17.53 30.12 13.64
N GLU A 51 -16.67 29.71 14.58
CA GLU A 51 -15.22 29.87 14.52
C GLU A 51 -14.52 28.74 13.77
N GLU A 52 -15.19 27.62 13.50
CA GLU A 52 -14.61 26.43 12.85
C GLU A 52 -15.03 26.39 11.36
N GLU A 53 -14.10 26.71 10.45
CA GLU A 53 -14.33 26.73 8.98
C GLU A 53 -14.91 25.41 8.44
N ASP A 54 -14.66 24.30 9.13
CA ASP A 54 -15.12 22.97 8.76
C ASP A 54 -16.63 22.72 8.99
N LEU A 55 -17.33 23.59 9.74
CA LEU A 55 -18.74 23.41 10.13
C LEU A 55 -19.71 24.39 9.44
N VAL A 56 -19.23 25.12 8.42
CA VAL A 56 -20.03 26.07 7.65
C VAL A 56 -21.26 25.38 7.04
N GLY A 57 -22.45 26.01 7.21
CA GLY A 57 -23.73 25.49 6.72
C GLY A 57 -24.51 24.61 7.70
N LEU A 58 -24.00 24.35 8.90
CA LEU A 58 -24.77 23.69 9.96
C LEU A 58 -25.88 24.62 10.46
N GLY A 59 -27.13 24.18 10.34
CA GLY A 59 -28.29 25.01 10.61
C GLY A 59 -29.43 24.28 11.32
N THR A 60 -30.50 25.03 11.53
CA THR A 60 -31.77 24.48 12.02
C THR A 60 -32.55 23.92 10.86
N VAL A 61 -32.74 22.60 10.85
CA VAL A 61 -33.46 21.88 9.78
C VAL A 61 -34.97 21.78 10.10
N GLY A 62 -35.32 21.69 11.38
CA GLY A 62 -36.70 21.51 11.80
C GLY A 62 -36.87 21.45 13.32
N ARG A 63 -38.03 20.95 13.76
CA ARG A 63 -38.36 20.72 15.18
C ARG A 63 -38.72 19.26 15.40
N ALA A 64 -38.26 18.69 16.51
CA ALA A 64 -38.59 17.35 16.94
C ALA A 64 -39.49 17.42 18.17
N GLU A 65 -40.56 16.61 18.16
CA GLU A 65 -41.53 16.53 19.25
C GLU A 65 -41.78 15.05 19.59
N MET A 66 -41.90 14.75 20.89
CA MET A 66 -42.42 13.47 21.35
C MET A 66 -43.93 13.47 21.21
N ASP A 67 -44.49 12.32 20.85
CA ASP A 67 -45.92 12.19 20.59
C ASP A 67 -46.75 12.59 21.82
N ALA A 68 -47.40 13.75 21.74
CA ALA A 68 -48.29 14.28 22.76
C ALA A 68 -49.26 15.26 22.10
N THR A 69 -50.33 14.74 21.50
CA THR A 69 -51.72 15.26 21.44
C THR A 69 -52.01 16.77 21.36
N LYS A 70 -51.06 17.65 21.08
CA LYS A 70 -51.26 19.09 20.94
C LYS A 70 -50.99 19.47 19.49
N SER A 71 -52.05 19.87 18.79
CA SER A 71 -51.91 20.56 17.51
C SER A 71 -51.16 21.87 17.76
N THR A 72 -49.88 21.89 17.42
CA THR A 72 -49.13 23.13 17.24
C THR A 72 -49.19 23.48 15.76
N ASP A 73 -49.51 24.75 15.46
CA ASP A 73 -49.57 25.28 14.10
C ASP A 73 -48.34 24.84 13.29
N VAL A 74 -48.60 24.05 12.25
CA VAL A 74 -47.58 23.60 11.31
C VAL A 74 -47.16 24.84 10.53
N ASN A 75 -46.04 25.43 10.92
CA ASN A 75 -45.44 26.50 10.16
C ASN A 75 -44.89 25.89 8.85
N ASP A 76 -45.56 26.15 7.71
CA ASP A 76 -45.33 25.51 6.39
C ASP A 76 -43.86 25.48 5.90
N LYS A 77 -43.02 26.34 6.50
CA LYS A 77 -41.61 26.52 6.15
C LYS A 77 -40.63 25.59 6.89
N GLN A 78 -41.02 24.91 7.99
CA GLN A 78 -40.12 24.05 8.79
C GLN A 78 -40.58 22.59 8.86
N PHE A 79 -39.63 21.64 8.90
CA PHE A 79 -39.94 20.22 9.06
C PHE A 79 -40.26 19.89 10.52
N THR A 80 -41.37 19.18 10.76
CA THR A 80 -41.70 18.63 12.08
C THR A 80 -41.51 17.13 12.05
N PHE A 81 -40.66 16.62 12.95
CA PHE A 81 -40.36 15.20 13.09
C PHE A 81 -40.97 14.69 14.40
N TRP A 82 -41.83 13.68 14.31
CA TRP A 82 -42.35 12.99 15.50
C TRP A 82 -41.48 11.78 15.80
N VAL A 83 -40.96 11.73 17.01
CA VAL A 83 -39.87 10.84 17.39
C VAL A 83 -40.35 9.82 18.43
N ASN A 84 -40.02 8.54 18.23
CA ASN A 84 -40.38 7.47 19.16
C ASN A 84 -39.45 7.45 20.39
N LYS A 85 -39.73 6.60 21.39
CA LYS A 85 -38.89 6.41 22.60
C LYS A 85 -37.42 6.10 22.28
N GLU A 86 -37.16 5.44 21.15
CA GLU A 86 -35.82 5.12 20.63
C GLU A 86 -35.12 6.29 19.91
N ARG A 87 -35.73 7.49 19.91
CA ARG A 87 -35.19 8.72 19.29
C ARG A 87 -35.06 8.65 17.76
N ILE A 88 -35.82 7.75 17.14
CA ILE A 88 -35.96 7.56 15.69
C ILE A 88 -37.30 8.19 15.24
N PRO A 89 -37.33 8.95 14.13
CA PRO A 89 -38.56 9.55 13.63
C PRO A 89 -39.49 8.47 13.03
N HIS A 90 -40.77 8.50 13.41
CA HIS A 90 -41.80 7.59 12.90
C HIS A 90 -42.77 8.30 11.93
N SER A 91 -42.93 9.62 12.05
CA SER A 91 -43.67 10.43 11.07
C SER A 91 -43.02 11.79 10.81
N CYS A 92 -43.32 12.37 9.65
CA CYS A 92 -42.82 13.68 9.21
C CYS A 92 -43.96 14.52 8.61
N SER A 93 -43.83 15.84 8.66
CA SER A 93 -44.81 16.77 8.08
C SER A 93 -44.84 16.78 6.54
N LYS A 94 -43.79 16.28 5.88
CA LYS A 94 -43.64 16.22 4.42
C LYS A 94 -43.25 14.80 3.96
N PRO A 95 -43.53 14.41 2.71
CA PRO A 95 -43.14 13.10 2.21
C PRO A 95 -41.61 12.99 2.18
N ALA A 96 -41.07 12.07 2.98
CA ALA A 96 -39.64 11.92 3.15
C ALA A 96 -39.19 10.46 3.26
N VAL A 97 -38.04 10.14 2.66
CA VAL A 97 -37.37 8.84 2.74
C VAL A 97 -36.35 8.88 3.87
N LEU A 98 -36.50 8.00 4.86
CA LEU A 98 -35.63 7.93 6.03
C LEU A 98 -34.43 7.00 5.77
N VAL A 99 -33.23 7.54 5.93
CA VAL A 99 -31.96 6.81 5.91
C VAL A 99 -31.31 6.89 7.29
N LEU A 100 -31.23 5.77 7.99
CA LEU A 100 -30.57 5.67 9.29
C LEU A 100 -29.08 5.44 9.11
N TYR A 101 -28.26 6.21 9.82
CA TYR A 101 -26.81 6.00 9.82
C TYR A 101 -26.25 5.94 11.24
N LYS A 102 -25.17 5.17 11.42
CA LYS A 102 -24.37 5.23 12.64
C LYS A 102 -23.28 6.28 12.42
N PRO A 103 -23.24 7.39 13.18
CA PRO A 103 -22.16 8.34 13.08
C PRO A 103 -20.81 7.61 13.24
N PRO A 104 -19.81 7.87 12.40
CA PRO A 104 -18.51 7.23 12.51
C PRO A 104 -17.68 7.87 13.63
N ASP A 105 -16.89 7.07 14.36
CA ASP A 105 -16.04 7.57 15.44
C ASP A 105 -14.75 8.23 14.94
N SER A 106 -14.78 9.57 14.87
CA SER A 106 -13.60 10.37 14.51
C SER A 106 -12.41 10.20 15.45
N SER A 107 -12.60 9.81 16.73
CA SER A 107 -11.46 9.57 17.64
C SER A 107 -10.81 8.22 17.41
N ARG A 108 -11.53 7.27 16.81
CA ARG A 108 -11.00 5.97 16.39
C ARG A 108 -10.59 5.96 14.91
N LEU A 109 -10.59 7.11 14.25
CA LEU A 109 -10.36 7.25 12.81
C LEU A 109 -11.29 6.37 11.97
N GLN A 110 -12.53 6.16 12.43
CA GLN A 110 -13.57 5.56 11.61
C GLN A 110 -14.11 6.63 10.68
N TYR A 111 -14.38 6.25 9.44
CA TYR A 111 -15.00 7.11 8.44
C TYR A 111 -15.79 6.26 7.44
N LEU A 112 -16.56 6.93 6.60
CA LEU A 112 -17.28 6.37 5.48
C LEU A 112 -16.68 6.93 4.18
N THR A 113 -16.60 6.09 3.14
CA THR A 113 -16.14 6.49 1.80
C THR A 113 -17.13 5.98 0.75
N SER A 114 -17.31 6.74 -0.34
CA SER A 114 -18.01 6.25 -1.53
C SER A 114 -17.06 5.37 -2.36
N SER A 115 -17.58 4.30 -2.95
CA SER A 115 -16.83 3.45 -3.89
C SER A 115 -16.74 4.16 -5.25
N PRO A 116 -15.61 4.05 -5.99
CA PRO A 116 -15.50 4.58 -7.35
C PRO A 116 -16.29 3.77 -8.41
N SER A 117 -16.72 2.53 -8.13
CA SER A 117 -17.61 1.76 -9.02
C SER A 117 -19.04 1.68 -8.42
N PRO A 118 -20.07 2.19 -9.12
CA PRO A 118 -21.43 2.20 -8.61
C PRO A 118 -22.28 1.14 -9.33
N ASP A 119 -21.90 -0.14 -9.28
CA ASP A 119 -22.93 -1.17 -9.47
C ASP A 119 -23.54 -1.46 -8.10
N LEU A 120 -24.27 -0.45 -7.59
CA LEU A 120 -25.23 -0.61 -6.51
C LEU A 120 -26.43 -1.39 -7.05
N ASN A 121 -26.18 -2.62 -7.50
CA ASN A 121 -27.22 -3.62 -7.69
C ASN A 121 -27.71 -4.00 -6.29
N LEU A 122 -28.67 -3.23 -5.79
CA LEU A 122 -29.58 -3.74 -4.77
C LEU A 122 -30.05 -5.11 -5.27
N PRO A 123 -29.89 -6.21 -4.50
CA PRO A 123 -30.53 -7.46 -4.87
C PRO A 123 -32.01 -7.13 -5.09
N ALA A 124 -32.52 -7.49 -6.27
CA ALA A 124 -33.91 -7.27 -6.65
C ALA A 124 -34.79 -7.85 -5.54
N LEU A 125 -35.33 -6.98 -4.70
CA LEU A 125 -36.26 -7.37 -3.65
C LEU A 125 -37.66 -7.21 -4.25
N ASP A 126 -38.38 -8.32 -4.22
CA ASP A 126 -39.79 -8.52 -4.57
C ASP A 126 -40.62 -7.24 -4.79
N GLY A 127 -41.15 -7.12 -6.00
CA GLY A 127 -42.46 -6.54 -6.32
C GLY A 127 -42.81 -5.15 -5.74
N HIS A 128 -42.81 -4.15 -6.64
CA HIS A 128 -43.68 -2.97 -6.60
C HIS A 128 -43.64 -2.05 -5.35
N ASP A 129 -42.57 -1.27 -5.18
CA ASP A 129 -42.74 0.09 -4.63
C ASP A 129 -41.72 1.07 -5.24
N PRO A 130 -42.09 1.84 -6.30
CA PRO A 130 -41.17 2.76 -7.00
C PRO A 130 -40.64 3.90 -6.12
N ARG A 131 -41.20 4.10 -4.92
CA ARG A 131 -40.79 5.13 -3.94
C ARG A 131 -39.44 4.89 -3.27
N PHE A 132 -38.84 3.71 -3.43
CA PHE A 132 -37.59 3.32 -2.78
C PHE A 132 -36.43 3.05 -3.75
N GLN A 133 -36.58 3.37 -5.04
CA GLN A 133 -35.46 3.39 -5.98
C GLN A 133 -34.55 4.57 -5.63
N LEU A 134 -33.43 4.25 -4.96
CA LEU A 134 -32.49 5.24 -4.46
C LEU A 134 -31.49 5.64 -5.57
N THR A 135 -31.93 6.39 -6.58
CA THR A 135 -31.02 6.98 -7.56
C THR A 135 -30.35 8.20 -6.93
N ILE A 136 -29.16 8.02 -6.35
CA ILE A 136 -28.33 9.11 -5.83
C ILE A 136 -27.20 9.36 -6.82
N GLU A 137 -27.10 10.58 -7.35
CA GLU A 137 -25.91 11.02 -8.10
C GLU A 137 -24.66 10.90 -7.21
N ASN A 138 -23.58 10.31 -7.74
CA ASN A 138 -22.36 10.01 -6.97
C ASN A 138 -21.75 11.24 -6.28
N ASP A 139 -21.85 12.41 -6.91
CA ASP A 139 -21.32 13.67 -6.36
C ASP A 139 -22.10 14.13 -5.13
N GLN A 140 -23.43 13.98 -5.16
CA GLN A 140 -24.30 14.30 -4.02
C GLN A 140 -24.07 13.31 -2.87
N LEU A 141 -23.91 12.02 -3.17
CA LEU A 141 -23.63 11.01 -2.15
C LEU A 141 -22.30 11.26 -1.45
N SER A 142 -21.25 11.56 -2.21
CA SER A 142 -19.91 11.83 -1.69
C SER A 142 -19.88 13.08 -0.79
N TYR A 143 -20.64 14.12 -1.16
CA TYR A 143 -20.83 15.30 -0.33
C TYR A 143 -21.55 14.97 1.00
N VAL A 144 -22.65 14.22 0.94
CA VAL A 144 -23.43 13.83 2.14
C VAL A 144 -22.60 12.93 3.07
N ILE A 145 -21.78 12.01 2.53
CA ILE A 145 -20.84 11.20 3.31
C ILE A 145 -19.83 12.08 4.05
N GLY A 146 -19.31 13.11 3.38
CA GLY A 146 -18.44 14.12 4.01
C GLY A 146 -19.08 14.77 5.24
N LEU A 147 -20.38 15.10 5.15
CA LEU A 147 -21.16 15.65 6.27
C LEU A 147 -21.40 14.62 7.39
N ILE A 148 -21.72 13.38 7.03
CA ILE A 148 -21.90 12.28 7.99
C ILE A 148 -20.62 12.03 8.79
N ASN A 149 -19.46 12.09 8.14
CA ASN A 149 -18.15 11.93 8.79
C ASN A 149 -17.89 13.04 9.83
N LYS A 150 -18.46 14.23 9.66
CA LYS A 150 -18.37 15.36 10.61
C LYS A 150 -19.41 15.28 11.74
N ALA A 151 -20.50 14.55 11.59
CA ALA A 151 -21.62 14.54 12.52
C ALA A 151 -21.23 14.18 13.97
N ARG A 152 -20.34 13.20 14.19
CA ARG A 152 -19.94 12.81 15.56
C ARG A 152 -19.04 13.86 16.24
N HIS A 153 -18.26 14.62 15.48
CA HIS A 153 -17.48 15.75 16.01
C HIS A 153 -18.41 16.80 16.62
N VAL A 154 -19.45 17.17 15.87
CA VAL A 154 -20.49 18.10 16.32
C VAL A 154 -21.24 17.58 17.54
N GLN A 155 -21.63 16.29 17.56
CA GLN A 155 -22.29 15.67 18.72
C GLN A 155 -21.42 15.75 19.99
N ARG A 156 -20.10 15.59 19.88
CA ARG A 156 -19.18 15.72 21.02
C ARG A 156 -19.07 17.15 21.53
N LEU A 157 -18.98 18.12 20.61
CA LEU A 157 -18.91 19.54 20.95
C LEU A 157 -20.19 19.99 21.68
N LEU A 158 -21.36 19.54 21.21
CA LEU A 158 -22.63 19.78 21.88
C LEU A 158 -22.66 19.17 23.30
N ARG A 159 -22.18 17.92 23.45
CA ARG A 159 -22.07 17.28 24.76
C ARG A 159 -21.08 17.98 25.69
N SER A 160 -19.93 18.44 25.20
CA SER A 160 -18.97 19.17 26.03
C SER A 160 -19.55 20.48 26.53
N LEU A 161 -20.31 21.21 25.72
CA LEU A 161 -20.99 22.44 26.13
C LEU A 161 -22.09 22.19 27.17
N GLN A 162 -22.79 21.05 27.06
CA GLN A 162 -23.77 20.62 28.05
C GLN A 162 -23.11 20.26 29.40
N ILE A 163 -21.95 19.60 29.37
CA ILE A 163 -21.18 19.21 30.56
C ILE A 163 -20.47 20.41 31.21
N GLU A 164 -19.97 21.36 30.41
CA GLU A 164 -19.30 22.56 30.91
C GLU A 164 -20.20 23.36 31.86
N ARG A 165 -21.51 23.42 31.57
CA ARG A 165 -22.52 24.02 32.47
C ARG A 165 -22.74 23.21 33.75
N ALA A 166 -22.69 21.87 33.68
CA ALA A 166 -22.73 21.02 34.87
C ALA A 166 -21.45 21.16 35.73
N ALA A 167 -20.35 21.58 35.13
CA ALA A 167 -19.04 21.79 35.75
C ALA A 167 -18.75 23.25 36.15
N GLU A 168 -19.66 24.20 35.89
CA GLU A 168 -19.50 25.62 36.28
C GLU A 168 -19.42 25.83 37.81
N GLY A 169 -19.61 24.79 38.63
CA GLY A 169 -19.31 24.78 40.07
C GLY A 169 -17.86 24.44 40.47
N LYS A 170 -16.99 24.01 39.54
CA LYS A 170 -15.56 23.72 39.85
C LYS A 170 -14.66 24.00 38.65
N LYS A 171 -14.16 25.23 38.52
CA LYS A 171 -13.04 25.53 37.61
C LYS A 171 -11.76 24.82 38.08
N LYS A 172 -11.25 23.91 37.25
CA LYS A 172 -9.83 23.54 37.15
C LYS A 172 -9.32 24.03 35.81
N ARG A 173 -8.17 24.69 35.79
CA ARG A 173 -7.38 24.91 34.56
C ARG A 173 -6.30 23.83 34.52
N LYS A 174 -6.49 22.77 33.73
CA LYS A 174 -5.41 21.88 33.29
C LYS A 174 -5.05 22.30 31.87
N LYS A 175 -3.96 23.08 31.73
CA LYS A 175 -3.31 23.34 30.45
C LYS A 175 -2.79 22.00 29.92
N GLN A 176 -3.29 21.61 28.76
CA GLN A 176 -2.73 20.51 27.99
C GLN A 176 -1.35 20.96 27.51
N GLY A 177 -0.32 20.23 27.93
CA GLY A 177 1.05 20.50 27.52
C GLY A 177 1.15 20.33 26.01
N SER A 178 1.31 21.46 25.32
CA SER A 178 1.94 21.52 24.01
C SER A 178 3.33 20.89 24.17
N LEU A 179 3.53 19.71 23.61
CA LEU A 179 4.85 19.10 23.47
C LEU A 179 5.65 20.01 22.52
N SER A 180 6.37 20.97 23.07
CA SER A 180 7.24 21.86 22.33
C SER A 180 8.40 21.04 21.75
N SER A 181 8.38 20.95 20.42
CA SER A 181 9.57 20.93 19.56
C SER A 181 10.77 20.10 20.07
N THR A 182 10.73 18.79 19.86
CA THR A 182 11.94 17.93 19.84
C THR A 182 12.76 18.12 18.56
N SER A 183 12.82 19.35 18.02
CA SER A 183 13.52 19.65 16.78
C SER A 183 15.04 19.68 16.98
N GLY A 184 15.55 20.05 18.16
CA GLY A 184 16.99 20.28 18.38
C GLY A 184 17.91 19.04 18.30
N PHE A 185 17.40 17.83 18.53
CA PHE A 185 18.24 16.61 18.53
C PHE A 185 18.24 15.84 17.19
N LEU A 186 17.32 16.13 16.28
CA LEU A 186 17.17 15.40 15.02
C LEU A 186 17.93 16.02 13.84
N PHE A 187 18.25 17.32 13.88
CA PHE A 187 18.93 18.01 12.77
C PHE A 187 20.26 17.37 12.34
N PRO A 188 21.23 17.06 13.23
CA PRO A 188 22.51 16.49 12.78
C PRO A 188 22.37 15.06 12.23
N PHE A 189 21.38 14.30 12.71
CA PHE A 189 21.10 12.96 12.20
C PHE A 189 20.38 13.02 10.85
N ASP A 190 19.47 13.99 10.68
CA ASP A 190 18.77 14.26 9.44
C ASP A 190 19.75 14.68 8.33
N ASP A 191 20.65 15.63 8.60
CA ASP A 191 21.67 16.07 7.65
C ASP A 191 22.62 14.93 7.24
N CYS A 192 23.06 14.10 8.20
CA CYS A 192 23.91 12.94 7.92
C CYS A 192 23.18 11.88 7.09
N ALA A 193 21.91 11.62 7.40
CA ALA A 193 21.10 10.64 6.70
C ALA A 193 20.71 11.11 5.29
N GLN A 194 20.43 12.41 5.10
CA GLN A 194 20.22 13.02 3.79
C GLN A 194 21.51 13.01 2.96
N ALA A 195 22.66 13.35 3.55
CA ALA A 195 23.95 13.26 2.88
C ALA A 195 24.28 11.82 2.45
N THR A 196 24.01 10.83 3.31
CA THR A 196 24.23 9.42 3.00
C THR A 196 23.32 8.94 1.85
N ASN A 197 22.04 9.31 1.88
CA ASN A 197 21.10 9.04 0.78
C ASN A 197 21.56 9.71 -0.52
N PHE A 198 22.00 10.96 -0.46
CA PHE A 198 22.51 11.69 -1.61
C PHE A 198 23.73 11.01 -2.21
N LEU A 199 24.73 10.66 -1.38
CA LEU A 199 25.94 9.97 -1.80
C LEU A 199 25.65 8.62 -2.47
N PHE A 200 24.74 7.83 -1.92
CA PHE A 200 24.37 6.54 -2.52
C PHE A 200 23.50 6.67 -3.75
N SER A 201 22.73 7.76 -3.88
CA SER A 201 21.95 8.09 -5.07
C SER A 201 22.77 8.72 -6.21
N LEU A 202 24.00 9.16 -5.92
CA LEU A 202 24.89 9.76 -6.90
C LEU A 202 25.17 8.74 -8.02
N SER A 203 24.75 9.09 -9.23
CA SER A 203 24.90 8.22 -10.39
C SER A 203 26.25 8.47 -11.05
N ILE A 204 27.12 7.46 -11.05
CA ILE A 204 28.39 7.52 -11.77
C ILE A 204 28.12 7.16 -13.24
N PRO A 205 28.60 7.96 -14.22
CA PRO A 205 28.47 7.61 -15.63
C PRO A 205 29.00 6.19 -15.90
N CYS A 206 28.26 5.39 -16.66
CA CYS A 206 28.50 3.96 -16.96
C CYS A 206 28.26 2.95 -15.82
N LEU A 207 28.24 3.34 -14.55
CA LEU A 207 28.08 2.42 -13.40
C LEU A 207 26.73 2.54 -12.67
N GLY A 208 25.89 3.52 -13.01
CA GLY A 208 24.62 3.73 -12.32
C GLY A 208 24.80 4.26 -10.88
N SER A 209 23.75 4.14 -10.06
CA SER A 209 23.79 4.53 -8.64
C SER A 209 24.27 3.35 -7.78
N LEU A 210 24.99 3.60 -6.69
CA LEU A 210 25.42 2.52 -5.78
C LEU A 210 24.21 1.73 -5.23
N ARG A 211 23.08 2.42 -5.07
CA ARG A 211 21.79 1.86 -4.64
C ARG A 211 21.25 0.78 -5.59
N THR A 212 21.55 0.86 -6.89
CA THR A 212 21.09 -0.15 -7.86
C THR A 212 21.96 -1.39 -7.90
N HIS A 213 23.17 -1.33 -7.35
CA HIS A 213 24.14 -2.42 -7.39
C HIS A 213 24.31 -3.16 -6.06
N SER A 214 24.07 -2.50 -4.92
CA SER A 214 24.17 -3.11 -3.59
C SER A 214 22.83 -3.07 -2.87
N SER A 215 22.31 -4.25 -2.53
CA SER A 215 21.06 -4.38 -1.77
C SER A 215 21.24 -3.87 -0.33
N SER A 216 22.44 -4.03 0.26
CA SER A 216 22.72 -3.52 1.60
C SER A 216 22.73 -1.99 1.66
N ALA A 217 23.28 -1.33 0.64
CA ALA A 217 23.20 0.12 0.51
C ALA A 217 21.75 0.62 0.35
N ASP A 218 20.95 -0.04 -0.49
CA ASP A 218 19.51 0.27 -0.63
C ASP A 218 18.75 0.10 0.69
N GLN A 219 18.99 -1.00 1.41
CA GLN A 219 18.32 -1.25 2.68
C GLN A 219 18.69 -0.20 3.75
N LEU A 220 19.96 0.20 3.82
CA LEU A 220 20.40 1.27 4.71
C LEU A 220 19.69 2.60 4.36
N CYS A 221 19.63 2.95 3.08
CA CYS A 221 18.92 4.16 2.62
C CYS A 221 17.44 4.13 3.03
N ILE A 222 16.75 3.00 2.85
CA ILE A 222 15.34 2.82 3.25
C ILE A 222 15.17 3.06 4.75
N ARG A 223 16.04 2.48 5.59
CA ARG A 223 15.95 2.63 7.06
C ARG A 223 16.23 4.06 7.51
N LEU A 224 17.19 4.73 6.88
CA LEU A 224 17.47 6.15 7.11
C LEU A 224 16.28 7.02 6.71
N GLU A 225 15.71 6.79 5.54
CA GLU A 225 14.53 7.52 5.04
C GLU A 225 13.31 7.33 5.96
N GLN A 226 13.05 6.10 6.42
CA GLN A 226 11.99 5.80 7.39
C GLN A 226 12.20 6.54 8.72
N SER A 227 13.46 6.66 9.16
CA SER A 227 13.81 7.35 10.41
C SER A 227 13.60 8.87 10.31
N ILE A 228 13.87 9.47 9.15
CA ILE A 228 13.63 10.90 8.88
C ILE A 228 12.14 11.19 8.69
N ARG A 229 11.47 10.44 7.81
CA ARG A 229 10.09 10.72 7.39
C ARG A 229 9.06 10.29 8.43
N GLY A 230 9.38 9.33 9.30
CA GLY A 230 8.49 8.82 10.34
C GLY A 230 7.97 9.91 11.28
N PRO A 231 8.85 10.66 11.98
CA PRO A 231 8.45 11.76 12.86
C PRO A 231 7.64 12.84 12.15
N VAL A 232 8.04 13.23 10.93
CA VAL A 232 7.32 14.22 10.12
C VAL A 232 5.90 13.73 9.81
N ARG A 233 5.75 12.47 9.36
CA ARG A 233 4.45 11.85 9.04
C ARG A 233 3.54 11.72 10.26
N TYR A 234 4.11 11.44 11.44
CA TYR A 234 3.35 11.42 12.69
C TYR A 234 2.81 12.80 13.07
N LEU A 235 3.63 13.86 12.93
CA LEU A 235 3.22 15.23 13.23
C LEU A 235 2.16 15.73 12.24
N THR A 236 2.28 15.41 10.95
CA THR A 236 1.30 15.83 9.93
C THR A 236 -0.07 15.18 10.12
N THR A 237 -0.14 14.00 10.75
CA THR A 237 -1.39 13.31 11.09
C THR A 237 -2.35 14.17 11.93
N ARG A 238 -1.82 15.13 12.71
CA ARG A 238 -2.61 16.02 13.57
C ARG A 238 -3.09 17.30 12.89
N ASN A 239 -2.41 17.75 11.81
CA ASN A 239 -2.51 19.12 11.34
C ASN A 239 -3.16 19.29 9.96
N HIS A 240 -3.33 18.24 9.15
CA HIS A 240 -3.76 18.40 7.75
C HIS A 240 -4.90 17.44 7.35
N GLY A 241 -5.92 17.99 6.68
CA GLY A 241 -6.82 17.25 5.79
C GLY A 241 -8.09 16.66 6.41
N GLY A 242 -8.90 16.07 5.55
CA GLY A 242 -10.13 15.36 5.93
C GLY A 242 -9.84 14.16 6.83
N ILE A 243 -10.87 13.56 7.41
CA ILE A 243 -10.71 12.34 8.25
C ILE A 243 -10.03 11.21 7.46
N ASN A 244 -10.31 11.13 6.15
CA ASN A 244 -9.75 10.13 5.24
C ASN A 244 -8.23 10.27 5.11
N ASP A 245 -7.73 11.49 4.86
CA ASP A 245 -6.30 11.77 4.71
C ASP A 245 -5.54 11.53 6.01
N ARG A 246 -6.16 11.91 7.14
CA ARG A 246 -5.62 11.64 8.47
C ARG A 246 -5.55 10.15 8.76
N ALA A 247 -6.59 9.38 8.42
CA ALA A 247 -6.61 7.93 8.58
C ALA A 247 -5.56 7.25 7.69
N ALA A 248 -5.41 7.67 6.42
CA ALA A 248 -4.40 7.15 5.51
C ALA A 248 -2.97 7.43 6.01
N THR A 249 -2.69 8.67 6.42
CA THR A 249 -1.38 9.08 6.96
C THR A 249 -1.05 8.33 8.25
N TYR A 250 -2.04 8.17 9.15
CA TYR A 250 -1.91 7.42 10.39
C TYR A 250 -1.65 5.93 10.12
N ASN A 251 -2.40 5.31 9.22
CA ASN A 251 -2.23 3.90 8.86
C ASN A 251 -0.85 3.67 8.24
N ALA A 252 -0.41 4.54 7.34
CA ALA A 252 0.91 4.46 6.72
C ALA A 252 2.04 4.60 7.75
N PHE A 253 1.93 5.54 8.70
CA PHE A 253 2.89 5.71 9.78
C PHE A 253 3.00 4.45 10.66
N TRP A 254 1.86 3.96 11.16
CA TRP A 254 1.86 2.77 12.02
C TRP A 254 2.26 1.51 11.26
N ASN A 255 1.97 1.42 9.96
CA ASN A 255 2.49 0.34 9.12
C ASN A 255 4.02 0.34 9.12
N THR A 256 4.66 1.49 8.87
CA THR A 256 6.12 1.60 8.91
C THR A 256 6.67 1.22 10.29
N VAL A 257 6.08 1.73 11.39
CA VAL A 257 6.53 1.42 12.75
C VAL A 257 6.44 -0.09 13.04
N TRP A 258 5.32 -0.71 12.68
CA TRP A 258 5.12 -2.14 12.90
C TRP A 258 6.07 -2.99 12.05
N LEU A 259 6.33 -2.61 10.80
CA LEU A 259 7.29 -3.31 9.94
C LEU A 259 8.70 -3.22 10.51
N VAL A 260 9.14 -2.02 10.92
CA VAL A 260 10.47 -1.83 11.54
C VAL A 260 10.58 -2.66 12.82
N LEU A 261 9.57 -2.63 13.69
CA LEU A 261 9.61 -3.37 14.95
C LEU A 261 9.67 -4.88 14.72
N ASN A 262 8.84 -5.43 13.83
CA ASN A 262 8.87 -6.86 13.51
C ASN A 262 10.19 -7.26 12.84
N ASP A 263 10.73 -6.41 11.97
CA ASP A 263 12.03 -6.66 11.34
C ASP A 263 13.18 -6.71 12.36
N LEU A 264 13.17 -5.83 13.37
CA LEU A 264 14.15 -5.85 14.47
C LEU A 264 14.00 -7.10 15.35
N ILE A 265 12.76 -7.52 15.65
CA ILE A 265 12.50 -8.75 16.42
C ILE A 265 13.01 -9.98 15.66
N LEU A 266 12.69 -10.08 14.37
CA LEU A 266 13.16 -11.16 13.52
C LEU A 266 14.69 -11.11 13.34
N GLY A 267 15.27 -9.92 13.26
CA GLY A 267 16.70 -9.70 13.23
C GLY A 267 17.41 -10.18 14.51
N TYR A 268 16.83 -9.90 15.68
CA TYR A 268 17.31 -10.43 16.96
C TYR A 268 17.20 -11.96 17.03
N ALA A 269 16.11 -12.55 16.55
CA ALA A 269 16.00 -14.00 16.45
C ALA A 269 17.09 -14.59 15.53
N ALA A 270 17.30 -13.97 14.37
CA ALA A 270 18.35 -14.36 13.42
C ALA A 270 19.76 -14.23 14.01
N HIS A 271 20.05 -13.18 14.79
CA HIS A 271 21.32 -13.01 15.50
C HIS A 271 21.66 -14.23 16.35
N ASN A 272 20.69 -14.68 17.16
CA ASN A 272 20.88 -15.83 18.05
C ASN A 272 21.08 -17.13 17.26
N LEU A 273 20.31 -17.33 16.19
CA LEU A 273 20.45 -18.49 15.30
C LEU A 273 21.82 -18.52 14.61
N ILE A 274 22.29 -17.39 14.06
CA ILE A 274 23.59 -17.32 13.40
C ILE A 274 24.72 -17.69 14.37
N ARG A 275 24.65 -17.19 15.60
CA ARG A 275 25.67 -17.52 16.63
C ARG A 275 25.64 -19.00 17.00
N GLN A 276 24.44 -19.53 17.22
CA GLN A 276 24.24 -20.94 17.56
C GLN A 276 24.76 -21.89 16.47
N TYR A 277 24.54 -21.57 15.20
CA TYR A 277 24.91 -22.40 14.06
C TYR A 277 26.15 -21.89 13.29
N SER A 278 26.99 -21.08 13.93
CA SER A 278 28.13 -20.41 13.27
C SER A 278 29.14 -21.37 12.65
N GLU A 279 29.45 -22.48 13.31
CA GLU A 279 30.36 -23.51 12.79
C GLU A 279 29.75 -24.24 11.58
N TRP A 280 28.47 -24.60 11.67
CA TRP A 280 27.73 -25.20 10.56
C TRP A 280 27.63 -24.24 9.36
N LEU A 281 27.40 -22.95 9.59
CA LEU A 281 27.40 -21.93 8.55
C LEU A 281 28.77 -21.79 7.89
N SER A 282 29.84 -21.77 8.70
CA SER A 282 31.21 -21.67 8.20
C SER A 282 31.58 -22.83 7.27
N THR A 283 31.27 -24.05 7.70
CA THR A 283 31.51 -25.27 6.90
C THR A 283 30.63 -25.31 5.65
N THR A 284 29.35 -24.93 5.74
CA THR A 284 28.44 -24.87 4.59
C THR A 284 28.89 -23.83 3.56
N ILE A 285 29.30 -22.64 4.00
CA ILE A 285 29.80 -21.59 3.09
C ILE A 285 31.10 -22.02 2.43
N SER A 286 32.02 -22.65 3.18
CA SER A 286 33.29 -23.13 2.64
C SER A 286 33.10 -24.26 1.62
N THR A 287 32.21 -25.21 1.91
CA THR A 287 31.90 -26.32 0.99
C THR A 287 31.19 -25.84 -0.27
N PHE A 288 30.23 -24.92 -0.14
CA PHE A 288 29.58 -24.29 -1.29
C PHE A 288 30.58 -23.52 -2.16
N PHE A 289 31.49 -22.76 -1.54
CA PHE A 289 32.51 -22.03 -2.27
C PHE A 289 33.54 -22.95 -2.94
N SER A 290 33.94 -24.05 -2.27
CA SER A 290 34.77 -25.08 -2.89
C SER A 290 34.07 -25.67 -4.11
N TRP A 291 32.80 -26.04 -3.99
CA TRP A 291 32.00 -26.57 -5.10
C TRP A 291 31.91 -25.60 -6.28
N LEU A 292 31.78 -24.29 -6.02
CA LEU A 292 31.83 -23.26 -7.07
C LEU A 292 33.18 -23.24 -7.79
N ASN A 293 34.27 -23.48 -7.07
CA ASN A 293 35.63 -23.50 -7.61
C ASN A 293 36.00 -24.86 -8.26
N ASP A 294 35.27 -25.92 -7.94
CA ASP A 294 35.50 -27.26 -8.46
C ASP A 294 34.82 -27.40 -9.84
N TRP A 295 35.59 -27.25 -10.92
CA TRP A 295 35.09 -27.35 -12.31
C TRP A 295 34.78 -28.80 -12.70
N PRO A 296 33.51 -29.21 -12.92
CA PRO A 296 33.19 -30.62 -13.11
C PRO A 296 32.94 -31.04 -14.56
N VAL A 297 33.15 -30.17 -15.56
CA VAL A 297 32.60 -30.42 -16.90
C VAL A 297 33.68 -30.70 -17.95
N GLY A 298 33.75 -31.97 -18.37
CA GLY A 298 34.43 -32.44 -19.58
C GLY A 298 33.43 -32.73 -20.71
N LEU A 299 33.05 -31.71 -21.47
CA LEU A 299 32.14 -31.86 -22.62
C LEU A 299 32.92 -32.26 -23.88
N LYS A 300 32.72 -33.49 -24.36
CA LYS A 300 33.46 -34.04 -25.50
C LYS A 300 32.69 -33.84 -26.81
N LEU A 301 32.69 -32.61 -27.34
CA LEU A 301 32.16 -32.30 -28.67
C LEU A 301 33.28 -32.01 -29.67
N ASN A 302 34.01 -30.90 -29.47
CA ASN A 302 35.24 -30.61 -30.18
C ASN A 302 36.41 -30.58 -29.18
N THR A 303 37.28 -31.58 -29.25
CA THR A 303 38.36 -31.77 -28.27
C THR A 303 39.29 -30.55 -28.12
N PRO A 304 39.86 -29.95 -29.19
CA PRO A 304 40.78 -28.84 -29.02
C PRO A 304 40.09 -27.56 -28.50
N LEU A 305 38.90 -27.22 -29.00
CA LEU A 305 38.17 -26.05 -28.53
C LEU A 305 37.67 -26.24 -27.08
N SER A 306 37.20 -27.44 -26.74
CA SER A 306 36.81 -27.78 -25.38
C SER A 306 38.00 -27.69 -24.42
N GLN A 307 39.17 -28.17 -24.81
CA GLN A 307 40.40 -28.03 -24.03
C GLN A 307 40.77 -26.56 -23.81
N PHE A 308 40.65 -25.73 -24.86
CA PHE A 308 40.86 -24.28 -24.74
C PHE A 308 39.91 -23.68 -23.69
N PHE A 309 38.60 -23.86 -23.82
CA PHE A 309 37.64 -23.32 -22.86
C PHE A 309 37.86 -23.85 -21.44
N CYS A 310 38.09 -25.17 -21.29
CA CYS A 310 38.42 -25.75 -19.99
C CYS A 310 39.65 -25.08 -19.37
N SER A 311 40.74 -24.91 -20.12
CA SER A 311 41.96 -24.28 -19.61
C SER A 311 41.74 -22.82 -19.23
N THR A 312 41.03 -22.05 -20.05
CA THR A 312 40.74 -20.63 -19.81
C THR A 312 39.85 -20.43 -18.59
N PHE A 313 38.75 -21.17 -18.48
CA PHE A 313 37.83 -21.04 -17.34
C PHE A 313 38.41 -21.65 -16.06
N ALA A 314 39.16 -22.76 -16.15
CA ALA A 314 39.90 -23.27 -15.00
C ALA A 314 40.92 -22.25 -14.50
N PHE A 315 41.62 -21.54 -15.38
CA PHE A 315 42.52 -20.46 -14.98
C PHE A 315 41.76 -19.31 -14.28
N LEU A 316 40.63 -18.85 -14.84
CA LEU A 316 39.81 -17.81 -14.25
C LEU A 316 39.30 -18.19 -12.85
N ILE A 317 38.73 -19.39 -12.73
CA ILE A 317 38.17 -19.91 -11.48
C ILE A 317 39.27 -20.13 -10.45
N ARG A 318 40.40 -20.73 -10.84
CA ARG A 318 41.53 -20.95 -9.95
C ARG A 318 42.11 -19.63 -9.47
N ARG A 319 42.26 -18.63 -10.33
CA ARG A 319 42.74 -17.31 -9.89
C ARG A 319 41.77 -16.62 -8.95
N TRP A 320 40.48 -16.68 -9.22
CA TRP A 320 39.49 -16.20 -8.26
C TRP A 320 39.60 -16.93 -6.91
N GLY A 321 39.72 -18.25 -6.94
CA GLY A 321 39.93 -19.10 -5.77
C GLY A 321 41.22 -18.75 -5.01
N ASP A 322 42.34 -18.53 -5.69
CA ASP A 322 43.63 -18.18 -5.09
C ASP A 322 43.54 -16.85 -4.31
N TYR A 323 42.76 -15.88 -4.81
CA TYR A 323 42.57 -14.59 -4.12
C TYR A 323 41.54 -14.68 -3.00
N VAL A 324 40.40 -15.33 -3.24
CA VAL A 324 39.25 -15.28 -2.33
C VAL A 324 39.31 -16.36 -1.26
N THR A 325 39.77 -17.59 -1.55
CA THR A 325 39.77 -18.71 -0.58
C THR A 325 40.60 -18.41 0.67
N PRO A 326 41.84 -17.90 0.59
CA PRO A 326 42.65 -17.63 1.77
C PRO A 326 42.02 -16.52 2.64
N SER A 327 41.51 -15.46 1.99
CA SER A 327 40.81 -14.37 2.67
C SER A 327 39.52 -14.86 3.31
N LEU A 328 38.73 -15.67 2.60
CA LEU A 328 37.52 -16.28 3.11
C LEU A 328 37.86 -17.12 4.34
N HIS A 329 38.78 -18.08 4.25
CA HIS A 329 39.13 -18.96 5.37
C HIS A 329 39.59 -18.19 6.62
N SER A 330 40.41 -17.16 6.45
CA SER A 330 40.88 -16.33 7.58
C SER A 330 39.77 -15.43 8.16
N LEU A 331 38.92 -14.85 7.32
CA LEU A 331 37.93 -13.85 7.75
C LEU A 331 36.54 -14.46 8.02
N LEU A 332 36.24 -15.71 7.63
CA LEU A 332 34.88 -16.26 7.62
C LEU A 332 34.23 -16.21 9.00
N SER A 333 34.93 -16.64 10.06
CA SER A 333 34.41 -16.56 11.43
C SER A 333 34.14 -15.12 11.87
N ARG A 334 35.00 -14.17 11.47
CA ARG A 334 34.80 -12.73 11.74
C ARG A 334 33.61 -12.19 10.95
N LEU A 335 33.44 -12.57 9.69
CA LEU A 335 32.34 -12.16 8.83
C LEU A 335 31.01 -12.70 9.34
N ILE A 336 30.94 -13.97 9.76
CA ILE A 336 29.72 -14.56 10.36
C ILE A 336 29.37 -13.83 11.66
N TYR A 337 30.37 -13.50 12.48
CA TYR A 337 30.16 -12.70 13.69
C TYR A 337 29.64 -11.29 13.37
N LEU A 338 30.25 -10.59 12.41
CA LEU A 338 29.78 -9.27 11.96
C LEU A 338 28.37 -9.35 11.36
N LEU A 339 28.08 -10.38 10.57
CA LEU A 339 26.76 -10.65 10.00
C LEU A 339 25.72 -10.85 11.10
N SER A 340 26.09 -11.55 12.18
CA SER A 340 25.23 -11.67 13.36
C SER A 340 24.99 -10.31 14.01
N ILE A 341 25.99 -9.44 14.13
CA ILE A 341 25.79 -8.08 14.69
C ILE A 341 24.88 -7.26 13.78
N PHE A 342 25.11 -7.26 12.46
CA PHE A 342 24.28 -6.51 11.52
C PHE A 342 22.83 -6.98 11.49
N SER A 343 22.56 -8.26 11.78
CA SER A 343 21.19 -8.75 11.91
C SER A 343 20.39 -8.09 13.04
N LEU A 344 21.06 -7.51 14.06
CA LEU A 344 20.40 -6.72 15.10
C LEU A 344 19.76 -5.42 14.56
N MET A 345 20.23 -4.92 13.42
CA MET A 345 19.61 -3.78 12.72
C MET A 345 18.37 -4.19 11.91
N GLY A 346 18.02 -5.49 11.90
CA GLY A 346 16.85 -6.04 11.23
C GLY A 346 17.17 -7.23 10.33
N LEU A 347 16.19 -8.13 10.17
CA LEU A 347 16.30 -9.29 9.27
C LEU A 347 16.49 -8.84 7.80
N THR A 348 15.81 -7.78 7.37
CA THR A 348 15.99 -7.22 6.02
C THR A 348 17.42 -6.77 5.73
N THR A 349 18.13 -6.23 6.73
CA THR A 349 19.55 -5.86 6.63
C THR A 349 20.43 -7.10 6.46
N LEU A 350 20.14 -8.15 7.22
CA LEU A 350 20.82 -9.45 7.08
C LEU A 350 20.63 -10.04 5.67
N LEU A 351 19.39 -10.07 5.16
CA LEU A 351 19.08 -10.58 3.82
C LEU A 351 19.79 -9.77 2.73
N ALA A 352 19.86 -8.45 2.90
CA ALA A 352 20.53 -7.55 1.95
C ALA A 352 22.05 -7.77 1.90
N ILE A 353 22.69 -7.94 3.05
CA ILE A 353 24.13 -8.26 3.12
C ILE A 353 24.40 -9.67 2.57
N ALA A 354 23.56 -10.65 2.89
CA ALA A 354 23.69 -12.01 2.36
C ALA A 354 23.59 -12.04 0.83
N HIS A 355 22.64 -11.28 0.25
CA HIS A 355 22.51 -11.12 -1.20
C HIS A 355 23.79 -10.55 -1.84
N ASP A 356 24.37 -9.50 -1.27
CA ASP A 356 25.61 -8.89 -1.78
C ASP A 356 26.80 -9.86 -1.66
N ILE A 357 26.89 -10.61 -0.56
CA ILE A 357 27.93 -11.65 -0.36
C ILE A 357 27.82 -12.76 -1.42
N ILE A 358 26.62 -13.27 -1.70
CA ILE A 358 26.41 -14.31 -2.72
C ILE A 358 26.82 -13.80 -4.11
N ASN A 359 26.42 -12.58 -4.47
CA ASN A 359 26.79 -11.97 -5.75
C ASN A 359 28.31 -11.75 -5.86
N LEU A 360 28.98 -11.37 -4.77
CA LEU A 360 30.43 -11.24 -4.73
C LEU A 360 31.13 -12.60 -4.89
N LEU A 361 30.72 -13.61 -4.12
CA LEU A 361 31.31 -14.96 -4.18
C LEU A 361 31.20 -15.59 -5.58
N THR A 362 30.12 -15.30 -6.30
CA THR A 362 29.80 -15.88 -7.62
C THR A 362 30.23 -14.99 -8.80
N LEU A 363 31.01 -13.94 -8.55
CA LEU A 363 31.38 -12.93 -9.54
C LEU A 363 32.22 -13.49 -10.71
N HIS A 364 33.08 -14.48 -10.44
CA HIS A 364 33.84 -15.19 -11.47
C HIS A 364 32.92 -15.96 -12.46
N MET A 365 31.82 -16.57 -11.97
CA MET A 365 30.83 -17.23 -12.83
C MET A 365 30.06 -16.22 -13.68
N PHE A 366 29.80 -15.03 -13.14
CA PHE A 366 29.21 -13.94 -13.92
C PHE A 366 30.12 -13.49 -15.07
N PHE A 367 31.43 -13.37 -14.84
CA PHE A 367 32.38 -13.10 -15.92
C PHE A 367 32.43 -14.23 -16.94
N GLY A 368 32.46 -15.49 -16.51
CA GLY A 368 32.40 -16.64 -17.42
C GLY A 368 31.16 -16.62 -18.32
N TYR A 369 29.99 -16.34 -17.75
CA TYR A 369 28.75 -16.14 -18.51
C TYR A 369 28.85 -14.99 -19.51
N LYS A 370 29.38 -13.83 -19.11
CA LYS A 370 29.53 -12.67 -20.02
C LYS A 370 30.45 -12.98 -21.19
N ILE A 371 31.58 -13.65 -20.93
CA ILE A 371 32.54 -14.08 -21.97
C ILE A 371 31.86 -15.05 -22.92
N MET A 372 31.24 -16.12 -22.42
CA MET A 372 30.62 -17.12 -23.29
C MET A 372 29.40 -16.61 -24.05
N ARG A 373 28.63 -15.67 -23.47
CA ARG A 373 27.56 -14.98 -24.19
C ARG A 373 28.11 -14.15 -25.34
N ALA A 374 29.22 -13.44 -25.15
CA ALA A 374 29.86 -12.64 -26.19
C ALA A 374 30.42 -13.53 -27.31
N VAL A 375 31.14 -14.60 -26.96
CA VAL A 375 31.69 -15.56 -27.95
C VAL A 375 30.57 -16.23 -28.75
N CYS A 376 29.49 -16.67 -28.09
CA CYS A 376 28.36 -17.28 -28.77
C CYS A 376 27.62 -16.30 -29.68
N GLY A 377 27.41 -15.06 -29.25
CA GLY A 377 26.86 -14.00 -30.11
C GLY A 377 27.71 -13.80 -31.36
N TRP A 378 29.03 -13.64 -31.19
CA TRP A 378 29.96 -13.52 -32.31
C TRP A 378 29.96 -14.75 -33.25
N GLN A 379 29.83 -15.96 -32.70
CA GLN A 379 29.78 -17.21 -33.48
C GLN A 379 28.49 -17.29 -34.31
N ILE A 380 27.34 -16.87 -33.75
CA ILE A 380 26.06 -16.82 -34.46
C ILE A 380 26.11 -15.79 -35.58
N ASP A 381 26.62 -14.59 -35.31
CA ASP A 381 26.75 -13.53 -36.32
C ASP A 381 27.69 -13.95 -37.46
N SER A 382 28.82 -14.58 -37.11
CA SER A 382 29.78 -15.11 -38.10
C SER A 382 29.18 -16.23 -38.95
N LEU A 383 28.45 -17.17 -38.34
CA LEU A 383 27.74 -18.23 -39.06
C LEU A 383 26.66 -17.66 -39.98
N GLY A 384 25.91 -16.65 -39.54
CA GLY A 384 24.91 -15.96 -40.36
C GLY A 384 25.55 -15.28 -41.58
N GLY A 385 26.69 -14.61 -41.39
CA GLY A 385 27.45 -14.00 -42.47
C GLY A 385 27.99 -15.03 -43.49
N LEU A 386 28.62 -16.10 -42.99
CA LEU A 386 29.17 -17.19 -43.81
C LEU A 386 28.08 -17.97 -44.54
N TRP A 387 26.92 -18.17 -43.92
CA TRP A 387 25.76 -18.79 -44.56
C TRP A 387 25.22 -17.95 -45.73
N ASN A 388 25.21 -16.62 -45.57
CA ASN A 388 24.82 -15.72 -46.65
C ASN A 388 25.83 -15.76 -47.80
N LEU A 389 27.14 -15.79 -47.50
CA LEU A 389 28.21 -15.95 -48.48
C LEU A 389 28.03 -17.26 -49.28
N PHE A 390 27.78 -18.39 -48.60
CA PHE A 390 27.53 -19.68 -49.25
C PHE A 390 26.32 -19.66 -50.22
N ARG A 391 25.32 -18.84 -49.90
CA ARG A 391 24.12 -18.66 -50.75
C ARG A 391 24.29 -17.60 -51.84
N GLY A 392 25.47 -16.99 -51.97
CA GLY A 392 25.68 -15.88 -52.90
C GLY A 392 24.88 -14.64 -52.54
N LYS A 393 24.70 -14.33 -51.25
CA LYS A 393 23.94 -13.17 -50.77
C LYS A 393 24.83 -12.21 -50.00
N ARG A 394 24.67 -10.91 -50.27
CA ARG A 394 25.40 -9.82 -49.60
C ARG A 394 24.43 -8.78 -49.04
N TRP A 395 24.70 -8.27 -47.84
CA TRP A 395 23.95 -7.14 -47.30
C TRP A 395 24.31 -5.85 -48.04
N ASN A 396 23.31 -5.21 -48.63
CA ASN A 396 23.47 -3.93 -49.30
C ASN A 396 23.17 -2.79 -48.33
N VAL A 397 24.22 -2.11 -47.85
CA VAL A 397 24.09 -1.00 -46.87
C VAL A 397 23.27 0.17 -47.42
N LEU A 398 23.31 0.42 -48.73
CA LEU A 398 22.58 1.53 -49.36
C LEU A 398 21.07 1.26 -49.45
N ARG A 399 20.68 -0.02 -49.61
CA ARG A 399 19.28 -0.44 -49.78
C ARG A 399 18.71 -1.16 -48.57
N GLN A 400 19.49 -1.34 -47.51
CA GLN A 400 19.13 -2.01 -46.26
C GLN A 400 18.43 -3.37 -46.48
N ARG A 401 18.94 -4.17 -47.43
CA ARG A 401 18.39 -5.50 -47.77
C ARG A 401 19.49 -6.47 -48.22
N MET A 402 19.16 -7.77 -48.22
CA MET A 402 20.01 -8.82 -48.80
C MET A 402 19.81 -8.89 -50.31
N ASP A 403 20.87 -8.64 -51.09
CA ASP A 403 20.87 -8.79 -52.54
C ASP A 403 21.70 -10.02 -52.95
N SER A 404 21.39 -10.62 -54.11
CA SER A 404 22.25 -11.63 -54.73
C SER A 404 23.55 -10.98 -55.20
N TYR A 405 24.68 -11.62 -54.92
CA TYR A 405 26.01 -11.15 -55.27
C TYR A 405 26.81 -12.31 -55.86
N GLU A 406 27.46 -12.06 -56.98
CA GLU A 406 28.27 -13.05 -57.67
C GLU A 406 29.68 -13.03 -57.07
N TYR A 407 29.97 -14.04 -56.27
CA TYR A 407 31.28 -14.22 -55.64
C TYR A 407 32.19 -15.04 -56.56
N ASP A 408 33.48 -14.69 -56.58
CA ASP A 408 34.48 -15.52 -57.25
C ASP A 408 34.52 -16.92 -56.63
N ILE A 409 34.85 -17.92 -57.45
CA ILE A 409 34.90 -19.33 -57.02
C ILE A 409 35.81 -19.50 -55.78
N ASP A 410 36.95 -18.82 -55.75
CA ASP A 410 37.90 -18.87 -54.63
C ASP A 410 37.29 -18.32 -53.33
N GLN A 411 36.51 -17.25 -53.41
CA GLN A 411 35.83 -16.64 -52.25
C GLN A 411 34.73 -17.57 -51.73
N LEU A 412 33.96 -18.19 -52.63
CA LEU A 412 32.94 -19.16 -52.26
C LEU A 412 33.56 -20.41 -51.63
N PHE A 413 34.68 -20.89 -52.17
CA PHE A 413 35.42 -22.03 -51.62
C PHE A 413 35.94 -21.73 -50.20
N LEU A 414 36.63 -20.60 -50.02
CA LEU A 414 37.11 -20.17 -48.70
C LEU A 414 35.96 -19.98 -47.70
N GLY A 415 34.87 -19.34 -48.15
CA GLY A 415 33.66 -19.15 -47.36
C GLY A 415 33.02 -20.45 -46.90
N THR A 416 32.95 -21.43 -47.79
CA THR A 416 32.43 -22.78 -47.49
C THR A 416 33.31 -23.50 -46.47
N LEU A 417 34.64 -23.41 -46.61
CA LEU A 417 35.57 -24.03 -45.65
C LEU A 417 35.42 -23.41 -44.26
N LEU A 418 35.43 -22.07 -44.16
CA LEU A 418 35.24 -21.35 -42.90
C LEU A 418 33.86 -21.62 -42.29
N PHE A 419 32.80 -21.66 -43.11
CA PHE A 419 31.45 -22.03 -42.67
C PHE A 419 31.44 -23.41 -42.04
N THR A 420 32.03 -24.40 -42.72
CA THR A 420 32.02 -25.79 -42.28
C THR A 420 32.76 -25.96 -40.95
N VAL A 421 33.95 -25.36 -40.81
CA VAL A 421 34.73 -25.37 -39.56
C VAL A 421 33.97 -24.67 -38.43
N SER A 422 33.43 -23.47 -38.70
CA SER A 422 32.66 -22.69 -37.72
C SER A 422 31.39 -23.41 -37.25
N ALA A 423 30.69 -24.08 -38.16
CA ALA A 423 29.47 -24.86 -37.88
C ALA A 423 29.78 -26.08 -37.02
N PHE A 424 30.92 -26.76 -37.22
CA PHE A 424 31.34 -27.86 -36.37
C PHE A 424 31.86 -27.43 -34.98
N LEU A 425 32.40 -26.21 -34.86
CA LEU A 425 32.82 -25.63 -33.57
C LEU A 425 31.61 -25.14 -32.74
N PHE A 426 30.56 -24.68 -33.41
CA PHE A 426 29.41 -24.03 -32.77
C PHE A 426 28.72 -24.87 -31.66
N PRO A 427 28.45 -26.17 -31.83
CA PRO A 427 27.86 -27.00 -30.75
C PRO A 427 28.67 -26.97 -29.45
N THR A 428 30.01 -26.88 -29.56
CA THR A 428 30.89 -26.78 -28.38
C THR A 428 30.73 -25.42 -27.71
N VAL A 429 30.77 -24.32 -28.48
CA VAL A 429 30.53 -22.96 -27.95
C VAL A 429 29.16 -22.90 -27.27
N LEU A 430 28.11 -23.39 -27.93
CA LEU A 430 26.75 -23.40 -27.42
C LEU A 430 26.63 -24.17 -26.10
N SER A 431 27.26 -25.34 -26.00
CA SER A 431 27.23 -26.16 -24.79
C SER A 431 27.84 -25.44 -23.57
N TYR A 432 28.98 -24.77 -23.75
CA TYR A 432 29.60 -23.98 -22.68
C TYR A 432 28.77 -22.73 -22.34
N THR A 433 28.20 -22.06 -23.33
CA THR A 433 27.29 -20.93 -23.09
C THR A 433 26.06 -21.36 -22.30
N THR A 434 25.43 -22.48 -22.65
CA THR A 434 24.30 -23.04 -21.89
C THR A 434 24.69 -23.38 -20.47
N LEU A 435 25.86 -24.01 -20.24
CA LEU A 435 26.35 -24.32 -18.90
C LEU A 435 26.45 -23.06 -18.03
N PHE A 436 27.19 -22.04 -18.47
CA PHE A 436 27.34 -20.80 -17.71
C PHE A 436 26.02 -20.03 -17.56
N CYS A 437 25.14 -20.08 -18.56
CA CYS A 437 23.82 -19.48 -18.50
C CYS A 437 22.96 -20.15 -17.42
N LEU A 438 22.91 -21.49 -17.39
CA LEU A 438 22.17 -22.25 -16.39
C LEU A 438 22.72 -22.01 -14.98
N THR A 439 24.03 -22.09 -14.79
CA THR A 439 24.64 -21.83 -13.48
C THR A 439 24.36 -20.41 -13.01
N ARG A 440 24.48 -19.41 -13.89
CA ARG A 440 24.15 -18.01 -13.56
C ARG A 440 22.67 -17.83 -13.26
N GLY A 441 21.79 -18.54 -13.97
CA GLY A 441 20.35 -18.56 -13.77
C GLY A 441 19.96 -19.12 -12.40
N ILE A 442 20.56 -20.24 -11.99
CA ILE A 442 20.35 -20.83 -10.65
C ILE A 442 20.77 -19.84 -9.56
N ILE A 443 21.96 -19.25 -9.68
CA ILE A 443 22.46 -18.24 -8.73
C ILE A 443 21.53 -17.01 -8.72
N PHE A 444 21.06 -16.55 -9.88
CA PHE A 444 20.13 -15.43 -9.99
C PHE A 444 18.82 -15.71 -9.23
N ILE A 445 18.23 -16.90 -9.44
CA ILE A 445 16.99 -17.29 -8.79
C ILE A 445 17.20 -17.39 -7.28
N ALA A 446 18.28 -18.05 -6.83
CA ALA A 446 18.61 -18.18 -5.42
C ALA A 446 18.78 -16.82 -4.74
N SER A 447 19.56 -15.91 -5.32
CA SER A 447 19.71 -14.53 -4.84
C SER A 447 18.40 -13.75 -4.91
N GLY A 448 17.60 -13.95 -5.96
CA GLY A 448 16.31 -13.28 -6.17
C GLY A 448 15.28 -13.57 -5.08
N ILE A 449 15.33 -14.77 -4.47
CA ILE A 449 14.46 -15.11 -3.33
C ILE A 449 14.72 -14.18 -2.14
N PHE A 450 16.00 -13.92 -1.81
CA PHE A 450 16.36 -12.99 -0.73
C PHE A 450 15.81 -11.59 -1.00
N GLU A 451 15.92 -11.13 -2.24
CA GLU A 451 15.47 -9.81 -2.66
C GLU A 451 13.94 -9.68 -2.63
N VAL A 452 13.19 -10.69 -3.09
CA VAL A 452 11.73 -10.72 -3.01
C VAL A 452 11.25 -10.73 -1.56
N ILE A 453 11.85 -11.55 -0.69
CA ILE A 453 11.51 -11.57 0.74
C ILE A 453 11.78 -10.20 1.37
N ARG A 454 12.95 -9.61 1.11
CA ARG A 454 13.33 -8.28 1.61
C ARG A 454 12.33 -7.20 1.17
N GLN A 455 11.99 -7.15 -0.12
CA GLN A 455 11.02 -6.19 -0.66
C GLN A 455 9.63 -6.39 -0.07
N GLY A 456 9.19 -7.66 0.05
CA GLY A 456 7.94 -8.02 0.70
C GLY A 456 7.88 -7.49 2.13
N MET A 457 8.91 -7.76 2.94
CA MET A 457 8.98 -7.29 4.34
C MET A 457 8.97 -5.75 4.46
N ASN A 458 9.56 -5.02 3.52
CA ASN A 458 9.59 -3.55 3.57
C ASN A 458 8.28 -2.88 3.15
N LYS A 459 7.45 -3.54 2.33
CA LYS A 459 6.23 -2.96 1.75
C LYS A 459 4.94 -3.62 2.26
N PHE A 460 5.04 -4.66 3.09
CA PHE A 460 3.86 -5.42 3.51
C PHE A 460 2.85 -4.56 4.30
N PRO A 461 1.55 -4.60 4.00
CA PRO A 461 0.51 -3.83 4.68
C PRO A 461 0.12 -4.44 6.05
N LEU A 462 1.10 -4.74 6.90
CA LEU A 462 0.91 -5.45 8.16
C LEU A 462 -0.13 -4.77 9.06
N TYR A 463 -0.01 -3.45 9.24
CA TYR A 463 -0.88 -2.71 10.15
C TYR A 463 -2.32 -2.61 9.62
N GLU A 464 -2.48 -2.38 8.32
CA GLU A 464 -3.80 -2.33 7.68
C GLU A 464 -4.49 -3.69 7.79
N LEU A 465 -3.76 -4.80 7.63
CA LEU A 465 -4.27 -6.16 7.83
C LEU A 465 -4.68 -6.41 9.29
N VAL A 466 -3.87 -6.00 10.27
CA VAL A 466 -4.20 -6.13 11.69
C VAL A 466 -5.47 -5.34 12.04
N ILE A 467 -5.63 -4.13 11.52
CA ILE A 467 -6.86 -3.35 11.70
C ILE A 467 -8.02 -4.04 11.00
N TRP A 468 -7.83 -4.53 9.78
CA TRP A 468 -8.87 -5.20 9.01
C TRP A 468 -9.44 -6.39 9.78
N VAL A 469 -8.59 -7.19 10.45
CA VAL A 469 -9.04 -8.31 11.30
C VAL A 469 -9.73 -7.83 12.58
N LYS A 470 -9.16 -6.82 13.28
CA LYS A 470 -9.66 -6.39 14.60
C LYS A 470 -10.89 -5.49 14.53
N GLU A 471 -10.95 -4.60 13.55
CA GLU A 471 -11.97 -3.57 13.38
C GLU A 471 -12.11 -3.16 11.90
N PRO A 472 -12.82 -3.96 11.08
CA PRO A 472 -12.98 -3.71 9.64
C PRO A 472 -13.58 -2.32 9.31
N SER A 473 -14.35 -1.74 10.24
CA SER A 473 -14.97 -0.41 10.07
C SER A 473 -13.98 0.76 9.99
N ARG A 474 -12.70 0.55 10.30
CA ARG A 474 -11.64 1.56 10.15
C ARG A 474 -11.00 1.57 8.76
N VAL A 475 -11.30 0.58 7.92
CA VAL A 475 -10.78 0.47 6.55
C VAL A 475 -11.97 0.33 5.58
N PRO A 476 -12.78 1.40 5.42
CA PRO A 476 -13.96 1.38 4.58
C PRO A 476 -13.58 1.37 3.09
N ALA A 477 -14.34 0.64 2.27
CA ALA A 477 -14.22 0.66 0.81
C ALA A 477 -15.47 1.15 0.11
N GLY A 478 -16.64 0.92 0.72
CA GLY A 478 -17.90 1.32 0.14
C GLY A 478 -19.03 1.33 1.16
N LEU A 479 -20.25 1.40 0.62
CA LEU A 479 -21.48 1.54 1.37
C LEU A 479 -22.50 0.49 0.92
N GLY A 480 -23.15 -0.13 1.89
CA GLY A 480 -24.31 -0.98 1.69
C GLY A 480 -25.54 -0.39 2.37
N PHE A 481 -26.70 -0.57 1.74
CA PHE A 481 -27.99 -0.21 2.33
C PHE A 481 -28.73 -1.49 2.72
N THR A 482 -29.26 -1.51 3.93
CA THR A 482 -30.13 -2.60 4.41
C THR A 482 -31.48 -2.04 4.80
N VAL A 483 -32.59 -2.60 4.30
CA VAL A 483 -33.94 -2.14 4.63
C VAL A 483 -34.31 -2.63 6.03
N GLN A 484 -34.78 -1.73 6.89
CA GLN A 484 -35.32 -2.03 8.21
C GLN A 484 -36.77 -1.56 8.28
N THR A 485 -37.68 -2.46 8.66
CA THR A 485 -39.07 -2.09 8.96
C THR A 485 -39.12 -1.51 10.37
N LEU A 486 -39.72 -0.33 10.52
CA LEU A 486 -39.90 0.31 11.83
C LEU A 486 -41.12 -0.31 12.50
N THR A 487 -40.94 -0.93 13.67
CA THR A 487 -42.04 -1.46 14.49
C THR A 487 -42.88 -0.29 14.99
N MET A 488 -44.12 -0.21 14.53
CA MET A 488 -45.09 0.76 15.05
C MET A 488 -45.63 0.22 16.38
N ASP A 489 -45.52 1.01 17.45
CA ASP A 489 -46.27 0.75 18.68
C ASP A 489 -47.75 0.93 18.32
N ASP A 490 -48.50 -0.17 18.32
CA ASP A 490 -49.82 -0.29 17.71
C ASP A 490 -50.91 0.42 18.55
N LYS A 491 -50.91 1.77 18.56
CA LYS A 491 -52.01 2.64 19.00
C LYS A 491 -51.92 4.03 18.35
N GLY A 492 -52.41 4.20 17.13
CA GLY A 492 -52.54 5.53 16.53
C GLY A 492 -53.36 5.54 15.25
N LYS A 493 -54.59 6.09 15.34
CA LYS A 493 -55.43 6.44 14.19
C LYS A 493 -54.63 7.28 13.20
N GLU A 494 -54.86 7.09 11.90
CA GLU A 494 -54.44 8.06 10.87
C GLU A 494 -54.98 9.44 11.26
N ILE A 495 -54.07 10.36 11.57
CA ILE A 495 -54.40 11.77 11.78
C ILE A 495 -54.00 12.48 10.49
N ASP A 496 -54.95 13.18 9.88
CA ASP A 496 -54.75 14.00 8.69
C ASP A 496 -53.51 14.91 8.83
N GLY A 497 -52.60 14.81 7.85
CA GLY A 497 -51.41 15.68 7.73
C GLY A 497 -50.08 15.11 8.23
N LYS A 498 -50.01 13.85 8.70
CA LYS A 498 -48.73 13.19 9.10
C LYS A 498 -48.32 12.08 8.11
N PHE A 499 -47.14 12.19 7.49
CA PHE A 499 -46.58 11.12 6.66
C PHE A 499 -45.87 10.07 7.53
N ILE A 500 -46.37 8.83 7.52
CA ILE A 500 -45.84 7.73 8.33
C ILE A 500 -44.66 7.06 7.61
N MET A 501 -43.50 7.02 8.28
CA MET A 501 -42.29 6.35 7.79
C MET A 501 -42.33 4.86 8.20
N ARG A 502 -42.87 3.98 7.35
CA ARG A 502 -42.98 2.53 7.65
C ARG A 502 -41.69 1.74 7.42
N ARG A 503 -40.81 2.21 6.53
CA ARG A 503 -39.55 1.56 6.17
C ARG A 503 -38.41 2.58 6.21
N ALA A 504 -37.27 2.17 6.75
CA ALA A 504 -36.05 2.98 6.83
C ALA A 504 -34.88 2.23 6.18
N LEU A 505 -33.98 2.95 5.53
CA LEU A 505 -32.75 2.38 4.96
C LEU A 505 -31.60 2.56 5.94
N VAL A 506 -30.98 1.49 6.41
CA VAL A 506 -29.81 1.54 7.29
C VAL A 506 -28.54 1.54 6.45
N LEU A 507 -27.75 2.61 6.56
CA LEU A 507 -26.44 2.77 5.94
C LEU A 507 -25.38 1.99 6.74
N LYS A 508 -24.71 1.04 6.10
CA LYS A 508 -23.59 0.27 6.67
C LYS A 508 -22.34 0.46 5.81
N SER A 509 -21.16 0.55 6.43
CA SER A 509 -19.90 0.50 5.70
C SER A 509 -19.57 -0.93 5.30
N THR A 510 -19.09 -1.11 4.07
CA THR A 510 -18.43 -2.34 3.65
C THR A 510 -16.93 -2.18 3.82
N PRO A 511 -16.25 -3.12 4.50
CA PRO A 511 -14.79 -3.07 4.61
C PRO A 511 -14.14 -3.36 3.27
N LYS A 512 -12.88 -2.93 3.09
CA LYS A 512 -12.08 -3.33 1.92
C LYS A 512 -12.02 -4.84 1.77
N PRO A 513 -12.15 -5.38 0.55
CA PRO A 513 -11.86 -6.79 0.33
C PRO A 513 -10.37 -7.04 0.59
N LEU A 514 -10.04 -8.27 1.02
CA LEU A 514 -8.67 -8.63 1.39
C LEU A 514 -7.69 -8.45 0.21
N SER A 515 -8.16 -8.67 -1.03
CA SER A 515 -7.37 -8.45 -2.24
C SER A 515 -6.88 -7.00 -2.37
N ASP A 516 -7.76 -6.04 -2.09
CA ASP A 516 -7.42 -4.62 -2.24
C ASP A 516 -6.45 -4.18 -1.15
N VAL A 517 -6.57 -4.75 0.06
CA VAL A 517 -5.62 -4.48 1.15
C VAL A 517 -4.22 -5.02 0.82
N LEU A 518 -4.13 -6.19 0.17
CA LEU A 518 -2.85 -6.85 -0.11
C LEU A 518 -2.17 -6.36 -1.40
N PHE A 519 -2.94 -6.02 -2.43
CA PHE A 519 -2.42 -5.77 -3.78
C PHE A 519 -2.63 -4.34 -4.30
N HIS A 520 -3.47 -3.53 -3.67
CA HIS A 520 -3.66 -2.12 -4.02
C HIS A 520 -3.12 -1.20 -2.93
N GLN A 521 -1.80 -0.94 -2.99
CA GLN A 521 -1.13 0.12 -2.24
C GLN A 521 -0.28 1.02 -3.14
#